data_AF-A0A527VQT5-F1
#
_entry.id   AF-A0A527VQT5-F1
#
_cell.length_a   1.000
_cell.length_b   1.000
_cell.length_c   1.000
_cell.angle_alpha   90.00
_cell.angle_beta   90.00
_cell.angle_gamma   90.00
#
_symmetry.space_group_name_H-M   'P 1'
#
loop_
_entity.id
_entity.type
_entity.pdbx_description
1 polymer ?
#
loop_
_entity_poly.entity_id
_entity_poly.type
_entity_poly.pdbx_seq_one_letter_code
_entity_poly.pdbx_strand_id
1 'polypeptide(L)' 'MVPVMPIVSPIPLNPLIDGRQSERAMLVRRGVQ' A
#
# COMPACT_ATOMS: atom_id res chain seq x y z
N MET A 1 -23.35 -15.62 -8.18
CA MET A 1 -22.32 -14.71 -8.71
C MET A 1 -21.79 -13.88 -7.55
N VAL A 2 -20.48 -13.67 -7.43
CA VAL A 2 -19.91 -12.80 -6.38
C VAL A 2 -19.68 -11.42 -7.01
N PRO A 3 -20.16 -10.33 -6.41
CA PRO A 3 -19.89 -8.99 -6.92
C PRO A 3 -18.39 -8.70 -6.86
N VAL A 4 -17.83 -8.21 -7.96
CA VAL A 4 -16.43 -7.78 -8.00
C VAL A 4 -16.31 -6.52 -7.14
N MET A 5 -15.45 -6.55 -6.12
CA MET A 5 -15.06 -5.35 -5.39
C MET A 5 -13.86 -4.74 -6.11
N PRO A 6 -14.03 -3.61 -6.84
CA PRO A 6 -12.91 -2.98 -7.50
C PRO A 6 -11.95 -2.43 -6.44
N ILE A 7 -10.65 -2.62 -6.67
CA ILE A 7 -9.62 -1.91 -5.90
C ILE A 7 -9.64 -0.46 -6.38
N VAL A 8 -10.20 0.43 -5.57
CA VAL A 8 -10.25 1.88 -5.82
C VAL A 8 -9.11 2.54 -5.05
N SER A 9 -8.16 3.16 -5.74
CA SER A 9 -7.13 3.99 -5.10
C SER A 9 -7.68 5.40 -4.89
N PRO A 10 -7.87 5.88 -3.65
CA PRO A 10 -8.32 7.25 -3.39
C PRO A 10 -7.21 8.29 -3.63
N ILE A 11 -5.97 7.83 -3.85
CA ILE A 11 -4.81 8.69 -4.08
C ILE A 11 -4.44 8.58 -5.56
N PRO A 12 -4.47 9.69 -6.33
CA PRO A 12 -4.17 9.69 -7.76
C PRO A 12 -2.68 9.48 -8.06
N LEU A 13 -1.81 9.77 -7.09
CA LEU A 13 -0.38 9.54 -7.17
C LEU A 13 -0.03 8.25 -6.42
N ASN A 14 0.58 7.27 -7.11
CA ASN A 14 1.09 6.08 -6.44
C ASN A 14 2.20 6.51 -5.46
N PRO A 15 2.00 6.39 -4.14
CA PRO A 15 2.97 6.86 -3.15
C PRO A 15 4.26 6.03 -3.15
N LEU A 16 4.29 4.92 -3.90
CA LEU A 16 5.42 4.00 -4.05
C LEU A 16 5.99 4.02 -5.47
N ILE A 17 5.68 5.06 -6.26
CA ILE A 17 6.09 5.17 -7.68
C ILE A 17 7.62 5.13 -7.87
N ASP A 18 8.38 5.53 -6.86
CA ASP A 18 9.85 5.47 -6.82
C ASP A 18 10.38 4.16 -6.19
N GLY A 19 9.50 3.22 -5.84
CA GLY A 19 9.84 1.98 -5.15
C GLY A 19 10.25 2.16 -3.69
N ARG A 20 10.30 3.40 -3.17
CA ARG A 20 10.73 3.69 -1.81
C ARG A 20 9.54 3.54 -0.87
N GLN A 21 9.56 2.46 -0.09
CA GLN A 21 8.65 2.32 1.03
C GLN A 21 9.05 3.33 2.12
N SER A 22 8.07 3.89 2.81
CA SER A 22 8.37 4.71 3.99
C SER A 22 9.04 3.84 5.07
N GLU A 23 9.89 4.43 5.89
CA GLU A 23 10.50 3.74 7.04
C GLU A 23 9.43 3.14 7.95
N ARG A 24 8.31 3.84 8.13
CA ARG A 24 7.12 3.36 8.86
C ARG A 24 6.52 2.11 8.21
N ALA A 25 6.44 2.05 6.88
CA ALA A 25 5.97 0.86 6.18
C ALA A 25 6.96 -0.32 6.33
N MET A 26 8.26 -0.05 6.42
CA MET A 26 9.27 -1.07 6.69
C MET A 26 9.19 -1.60 8.13
N LEU A 27 8.90 -0.75 9.11
CA LEU A 27 8.66 -1.16 10.50
C LEU A 27 7.48 -2.14 10.61
N VAL A 28 6.36 -1.89 9.92
CA VAL A 28 5.19 -2.79 9.92
C VAL A 28 5.53 -4.17 9.32
N ARG A 29 6.40 -4.22 8.30
CA ARG A 29 6.79 -5.47 7.61
C ARG A 29 7.79 -6.30 8.40
N ARG A 30 8.62 -5.68 9.22
CA ARG A 30 9.59 -6.38 10.07
C ARG A 30 8.94 -6.97 11.33
N GLY A 31 7.62 -6.76 11.50
CA GLY A 31 6.99 -6.84 12.80
C GLY A 31 7.54 -5.71 13.67
N VAL A 32 6.76 -5.23 14.62
CA VAL A 32 7.38 -4.65 15.81
C VAL A 32 8.34 -5.74 16.31
N GLN A 33 9.65 -5.45 16.29
CA GLN A 33 10.69 -6.39 16.71
C GLN A 33 10.34 -6.98 18.08
#